data_AF-A0A929RFU8-F1
#
_entry.id   AF-A0A929RFU8-F1
#
_cell.length_a   1.000
_cell.length_b   1.000
_cell.length_c   1.000
_cell.angle_alpha   90.00
_cell.angle_beta   90.00
_cell.angle_gamma   90.00
#
_symmetry.space_group_name_H-M   'P 1'
#
loop_
_entity.id
_entity.type
_entity.pdbx_description
1 polymer ?
#
loop_
_entity_poly.entity_id
_entity_poly.type
_entity_poly.pdbx_seq_one_letter_code
_entity_poly.pdbx_strand_id
1 'polypeptide(L)'
;MTLLQHRNFSARLRSGLFAFIFAPVALVFLGSSMVDVQALASVGQPLASVEGLIGMALASMLIALIALNCEESSAGMVVTFVWSLVVGAAQFLGVARLPLLMKSSVGAEDMFAGVLWCLYPVCLSLMLGACALTIKSVRVRAGKDTRMPLARVHRHAFGTTVALPASVAAGVLMVAAAPSDSTNVAAMGLEGVLEGHTLMPLLALGAGLAFALLEVSARWSITGTQIATWTILVLPSYVILPVWASLTGNVIVPGPSIMTKFALASPPLAALGMATGCASMGVLWARVRALKNLDASHDASANEGPAEG
;
A
#
# COMPACT_ATOMS: atom_id res chain seq x y z
N MET A 1 21.99 -12.08 29.75
CA MET A 1 21.57 -11.39 28.52
C MET A 1 22.76 -10.59 27.99
N THR A 2 23.17 -10.81 26.75
CA THR A 2 24.30 -10.06 26.15
C THR A 2 23.82 -8.67 25.68
N LEU A 3 24.69 -7.65 25.68
CA LEU A 3 24.35 -6.26 25.28
C LEU A 3 23.65 -6.16 23.90
N LEU A 4 23.95 -7.09 22.99
CA LEU A 4 23.29 -7.21 21.68
C LEU A 4 21.81 -7.63 21.78
N GLN A 5 21.45 -8.49 22.73
CA GLN A 5 20.06 -8.89 22.98
C GLN A 5 19.24 -7.70 23.51
N HIS A 6 19.81 -6.89 24.40
CA HIS A 6 19.15 -5.69 24.93
C HIS A 6 18.92 -4.64 23.83
N ARG A 7 19.91 -4.39 22.97
CA ARG A 7 19.78 -3.44 21.84
C ARG A 7 18.72 -3.89 20.84
N ASN A 8 18.69 -5.17 20.48
CA ASN A 8 17.69 -5.72 19.55
C ASN A 8 16.27 -5.70 20.13
N PHE A 9 16.13 -5.94 21.44
CA PHE A 9 14.84 -5.85 22.14
C PHE A 9 14.33 -4.41 22.19
N SER A 10 15.18 -3.45 22.56
CA SER A 10 14.85 -2.02 22.58
C SER A 10 14.43 -1.52 21.19
N ALA A 11 15.14 -1.93 20.14
CA ALA A 11 14.80 -1.60 18.75
C ALA A 11 13.43 -2.14 18.32
N ARG A 12 13.12 -3.39 18.69
CA ARG A 12 11.81 -4.02 18.44
C ARG A 12 10.69 -3.28 19.16
N LEU A 13 10.91 -2.92 20.43
CA LEU A 13 9.93 -2.23 21.25
C LEU A 13 9.64 -0.83 20.71
N ARG A 14 10.69 -0.05 20.39
CA ARG A 14 10.55 1.31 19.83
C ARG A 14 9.79 1.31 18.51
N SER A 15 10.20 0.46 17.57
CA SER A 15 9.57 0.34 16.25
C SER A 15 8.12 -0.16 16.36
N GLY A 16 7.88 -1.15 17.22
CA GLY A 16 6.54 -1.69 17.47
C GLY A 16 5.60 -0.70 18.15
N LEU A 17 6.08 0.04 19.16
CA LEU A 17 5.28 1.05 19.88
C LEU A 17 4.91 2.23 18.97
N PHE A 18 5.85 2.69 18.15
CA PHE A 18 5.58 3.73 17.15
C PHE A 18 4.47 3.27 16.18
N ALA A 19 4.61 2.08 15.60
CA ALA A 19 3.59 1.53 14.72
C ALA A 19 2.25 1.30 15.43
N PHE A 20 2.27 0.91 16.71
CA PHE A 20 1.05 0.67 17.48
C PHE A 20 0.19 1.93 17.61
N ILE A 21 0.81 3.10 17.72
CA ILE A 21 0.12 4.40 17.84
C ILE A 21 -0.30 4.93 16.46
N PHE A 22 0.61 4.91 15.49
CA PHE A 22 0.40 5.59 14.21
C PHE A 22 -0.27 4.73 13.14
N ALA A 23 -0.14 3.40 13.18
CA ALA A 23 -0.76 2.52 12.18
C ALA A 23 -2.29 2.60 12.18
N PRO A 24 -3.00 2.56 13.33
CA PRO A 24 -4.46 2.70 13.33
C PRO A 24 -4.90 4.00 12.65
N VAL A 25 -4.24 5.11 12.99
CA VAL A 25 -4.55 6.43 12.42
C VAL A 25 -4.32 6.41 10.91
N ALA A 26 -3.16 5.93 10.45
CA ALA A 26 -2.84 5.88 9.02
C ALA A 26 -3.81 5.00 8.24
N LEU A 27 -4.18 3.83 8.76
CA LEU A 27 -5.05 2.86 8.09
C LEU A 27 -6.50 3.35 8.01
N VAL A 28 -7.02 3.91 9.10
CA VAL A 28 -8.37 4.50 9.12
C VAL A 28 -8.40 5.69 8.17
N PHE A 29 -7.38 6.55 8.22
CA PHE A 29 -7.32 7.74 7.40
C PHE A 29 -7.23 7.39 5.92
N LEU A 30 -6.37 6.45 5.53
CA LEU A 30 -6.24 6.01 4.13
C LEU A 30 -7.56 5.46 3.57
N GLY A 31 -8.23 4.57 4.31
CA GLY A 31 -9.48 3.97 3.85
C GLY A 31 -10.65 4.96 3.82
N SER A 32 -10.77 5.82 4.84
CA SER A 32 -11.80 6.87 4.85
C SER A 32 -11.62 7.86 3.72
N SER A 33 -10.42 8.40 3.52
CA SER A 33 -10.14 9.33 2.43
C SER A 33 -10.37 8.71 1.05
N MET A 34 -10.04 7.43 0.86
CA MET A 34 -10.36 6.71 -0.37
C MET A 34 -11.88 6.66 -0.64
N VAL A 35 -12.66 6.29 0.37
CA VAL A 35 -14.14 6.22 0.25
C VAL A 35 -14.74 7.60 0.02
N ASP A 36 -14.22 8.66 0.64
CA ASP A 36 -14.69 10.03 0.39
C ASP A 36 -14.52 10.43 -1.09
N VAL A 37 -13.36 10.14 -1.69
CA VAL A 37 -13.16 10.38 -3.13
C VAL A 37 -14.10 9.52 -3.98
N GLN A 38 -14.33 8.25 -3.63
CA GLN A 38 -15.28 7.39 -4.34
C GLN A 38 -16.70 7.93 -4.26
N ALA A 39 -17.16 8.30 -3.07
CA ALA A 39 -18.50 8.83 -2.83
C ALA A 39 -18.73 10.10 -3.64
N LEU A 40 -17.80 11.06 -3.57
CA LEU A 40 -17.87 12.31 -4.33
C LEU A 40 -17.81 12.08 -5.84
N ALA A 41 -16.93 11.18 -6.30
CA ALA A 41 -16.86 10.83 -7.72
C ALA A 41 -18.18 10.21 -8.20
N SER A 42 -18.78 9.32 -7.40
CA SER A 42 -19.99 8.57 -7.76
C SER A 42 -21.24 9.47 -7.92
N VAL A 43 -21.31 10.59 -7.20
CA VAL A 43 -22.39 11.59 -7.34
C VAL A 43 -22.11 12.62 -8.45
N GLY A 44 -21.11 12.38 -9.29
CA GLY A 44 -20.78 13.24 -10.42
C GLY A 44 -19.96 14.47 -10.05
N GLN A 45 -19.23 14.47 -8.92
CA GLN A 45 -18.20 15.47 -8.68
C GLN A 45 -16.87 15.07 -9.32
N PRO A 46 -16.01 16.02 -9.69
CA PRO A 46 -14.67 15.71 -10.18
C PRO A 46 -13.88 14.88 -9.14
N LEU A 47 -13.12 13.90 -9.62
CA LEU A 47 -12.23 13.04 -8.82
C LEU A 47 -11.20 13.82 -7.97
N ALA A 48 -11.02 15.10 -8.25
CA ALA A 48 -10.14 16.01 -7.52
C ALA A 48 -10.74 16.49 -6.18
N SER A 49 -11.30 15.59 -5.37
CA SER A 49 -11.63 15.93 -3.98
C SER A 49 -10.33 16.22 -3.24
N VAL A 50 -10.10 17.50 -2.93
CA VAL A 50 -8.87 17.98 -2.29
C VAL A 50 -8.68 17.31 -0.93
N GLU A 51 -9.76 17.12 -0.17
CA GLU A 51 -9.70 16.52 1.17
C GLU A 51 -9.34 15.03 1.12
N GLY A 52 -10.01 14.26 0.26
CA GLY A 52 -9.71 12.84 0.08
C GLY A 52 -8.33 12.57 -0.51
N LEU A 53 -7.89 13.36 -1.49
CA LEU A 53 -6.53 13.22 -2.06
C LEU A 53 -5.46 13.55 -1.01
N ILE A 54 -5.57 14.69 -0.31
CA ILE A 54 -4.63 15.07 0.76
C ILE A 54 -4.62 14.02 1.87
N GLY A 55 -5.79 13.51 2.27
CA GLY A 55 -5.89 12.49 3.30
C GLY A 55 -5.16 11.20 2.93
N MET A 56 -5.29 10.74 1.68
CA MET A 56 -4.53 9.59 1.19
C MET A 56 -3.01 9.85 1.16
N ALA A 57 -2.57 11.04 0.76
CA ALA A 57 -1.15 11.42 0.78
C ALA A 57 -0.57 11.47 2.20
N LEU A 58 -1.29 12.07 3.15
CA LEU A 58 -0.86 12.14 4.56
C LEU A 58 -0.83 10.74 5.20
N ALA A 59 -1.84 9.92 4.93
CA ALA A 59 -1.88 8.54 5.42
C ALA A 59 -0.73 7.69 4.87
N SER A 60 -0.42 7.82 3.58
CA SER A 60 0.71 7.13 2.95
C SER A 60 2.06 7.64 3.48
N MET A 61 2.21 8.93 3.78
CA MET A 61 3.38 9.46 4.49
C MET A 61 3.54 8.85 5.89
N LEU A 62 2.45 8.68 6.65
CA LEU A 62 2.53 7.98 7.94
C LEU A 62 2.95 6.52 7.78
N ILE A 63 2.44 5.81 6.77
CA ILE A 63 2.89 4.46 6.42
C ILE A 63 4.39 4.45 6.08
N ALA A 64 4.86 5.43 5.30
CA ALA A 64 6.28 5.60 5.01
C ALA A 64 7.10 5.78 6.30
N LEU A 65 6.69 6.67 7.21
CA LEU A 65 7.38 6.88 8.48
C LEU A 65 7.42 5.61 9.33
N ILE A 66 6.34 4.83 9.35
CA ILE A 66 6.32 3.53 10.03
C ILE A 66 7.31 2.55 9.38
N ALA A 67 7.32 2.49 8.04
CA ALA A 67 8.22 1.63 7.29
C ALA A 67 9.70 2.02 7.46
N LEU A 68 10.01 3.32 7.52
CA LEU A 68 11.34 3.84 7.81
C LEU A 68 11.77 3.54 9.25
N ASN A 69 10.85 3.67 10.21
CA ASN A 69 11.09 3.26 11.61
C ASN A 69 11.26 1.73 11.76
N CYS A 70 11.06 0.96 10.69
CA CYS A 70 11.41 -0.45 10.62
C CYS A 70 12.83 -0.69 10.10
N GLU A 71 13.76 0.24 10.31
CA GLU A 71 15.19 0.10 10.01
C GLU A 71 15.89 -0.96 10.88
N GLU A 72 15.64 -0.95 12.19
CA GLU A 72 16.32 -1.85 13.14
C GLU A 72 15.51 -3.10 13.47
N SER A 73 14.19 -3.05 13.29
CA SER A 73 13.28 -4.18 13.51
C SER A 73 12.17 -4.23 12.46
N SER A 74 11.73 -5.41 12.04
CA SER A 74 10.50 -5.58 11.24
C SER A 74 9.23 -5.48 12.07
N ALA A 75 9.35 -5.26 13.39
CA ALA A 75 8.22 -5.26 14.32
C ALA A 75 7.16 -4.21 13.96
N GLY A 76 7.58 -3.00 13.54
CA GLY A 76 6.62 -1.95 13.16
C GLY A 76 5.70 -2.40 12.01
N MET A 77 6.25 -2.94 10.90
CA MET A 77 5.42 -3.41 9.78
C MET A 77 4.55 -4.62 10.14
N VAL A 78 5.01 -5.50 11.04
CA VAL A 78 4.17 -6.60 11.55
C VAL A 78 3.00 -6.06 12.37
N VAL A 79 3.25 -5.06 13.23
CA VAL A 79 2.20 -4.37 14.00
C VAL A 79 1.23 -3.66 13.06
N THR A 80 1.71 -2.98 12.02
CA THR A 80 0.86 -2.36 10.99
C THR A 80 -0.01 -3.39 10.26
N PHE A 81 0.54 -4.56 9.93
CA PHE A 81 -0.23 -5.67 9.34
C PHE A 81 -1.31 -6.21 10.29
N VAL A 82 -1.00 -6.39 11.58
CA VAL A 82 -2.01 -6.80 12.55
C VAL A 82 -3.12 -5.74 12.67
N TRP A 83 -2.74 -4.46 12.71
CA TRP A 83 -3.70 -3.36 12.73
C TRP A 83 -4.52 -3.28 11.44
N SER A 84 -3.99 -3.64 10.27
CA SER A 84 -4.77 -3.61 9.02
C SER A 84 -5.89 -4.64 9.03
N LEU A 85 -5.75 -5.76 9.74
CA LEU A 85 -6.83 -6.73 9.94
C LEU A 85 -7.92 -6.15 10.86
N VAL A 86 -7.53 -5.54 11.98
CA VAL A 86 -8.47 -4.96 12.96
C VAL A 86 -9.21 -3.76 12.38
N VAL A 87 -8.46 -2.79 11.84
CA VAL A 87 -9.01 -1.61 11.17
C VAL A 87 -9.82 -2.02 9.94
N GLY A 88 -9.35 -3.01 9.19
CA GLY A 88 -10.06 -3.54 8.04
C GLY A 88 -11.41 -4.13 8.38
N ALA A 89 -11.48 -4.94 9.45
CA ALA A 89 -12.75 -5.43 9.98
C ALA A 89 -13.65 -4.28 10.44
N ALA A 90 -13.09 -3.26 11.10
CA ALA A 90 -13.84 -2.08 11.52
C ALA A 90 -14.34 -1.22 10.34
N GLN A 91 -13.60 -1.16 9.23
CA GLN A 91 -14.01 -0.50 7.98
C GLN A 91 -15.12 -1.30 7.28
N PHE A 92 -15.02 -2.63 7.25
CA PHE A 92 -16.09 -3.50 6.77
C PHE A 92 -17.38 -3.35 7.60
N LEU A 93 -17.29 -3.20 8.92
CA LEU A 93 -18.46 -2.96 9.77
C LEU A 93 -18.97 -1.51 9.69
N GLY A 94 -18.33 -0.65 8.90
CA GLY A 94 -18.65 0.78 8.82
C GLY A 94 -18.38 1.55 10.11
N VAL A 95 -17.64 1.01 11.08
CA VAL A 95 -17.38 1.65 12.39
C VAL A 95 -16.18 2.59 12.33
N ALA A 96 -15.15 2.26 11.54
CA ALA A 96 -13.94 3.05 11.42
C ALA A 96 -14.13 4.21 10.41
N ARG A 97 -14.81 5.27 10.85
CA ARG A 97 -15.00 6.53 10.10
C ARG A 97 -14.35 7.70 10.85
N LEU A 98 -13.72 8.62 10.11
CA LEU A 98 -13.19 9.88 10.64
C LEU A 98 -14.05 11.05 10.14
N PRO A 99 -15.21 11.32 10.76
CA PRO A 99 -16.17 12.33 10.29
C PRO A 99 -15.62 13.77 10.31
N LEU A 100 -14.54 14.04 11.03
CA LEU A 100 -13.92 15.37 11.16
C LEU A 100 -13.12 15.84 9.94
N LEU A 101 -12.83 14.96 8.96
CA LEU A 101 -11.97 15.23 7.80
C LEU A 101 -12.59 14.83 6.46
N MET A 102 -13.91 14.54 6.44
CA MET A 102 -14.62 14.09 5.25
C MET A 102 -15.62 15.18 4.83
N LYS A 103 -15.52 15.64 3.58
CA LYS A 103 -16.43 16.65 3.02
C LYS A 103 -17.82 16.08 2.77
N SER A 104 -17.90 14.81 2.43
CA SER A 104 -19.16 14.10 2.24
C SER A 104 -19.62 13.44 3.55
N SER A 105 -20.94 13.42 3.77
CA SER A 105 -21.56 12.71 4.88
C SER A 105 -21.56 11.20 4.62
N VAL A 106 -20.35 10.59 4.54
CA VAL A 106 -20.19 9.16 4.27
C VAL A 106 -20.84 8.34 5.40
N GLY A 107 -21.91 7.64 5.04
CA GLY A 107 -22.65 6.72 5.91
C GLY A 107 -21.89 5.44 6.24
N ALA A 108 -22.51 4.57 7.03
CA ALA A 108 -21.94 3.25 7.35
C ALA A 108 -21.90 2.40 6.10
N GLU A 109 -23.02 2.46 5.39
CA GLU A 109 -23.28 1.72 4.18
C GLU A 109 -22.39 2.20 3.04
N ASP A 110 -22.10 3.51 2.94
CA ASP A 110 -21.15 4.03 1.96
C ASP A 110 -19.73 3.51 2.21
N MET A 111 -19.29 3.48 3.48
CA MET A 111 -18.00 2.89 3.84
C MET A 111 -17.94 1.40 3.50
N PHE A 112 -18.99 0.65 3.85
CA PHE A 112 -19.07 -0.76 3.51
C PHE A 112 -19.03 -0.97 2.00
N ALA A 113 -19.83 -0.23 1.25
CA ALA A 113 -19.92 -0.34 -0.20
C ALA A 113 -18.59 -0.03 -0.89
N GLY A 114 -17.97 1.11 -0.55
CA GLY A 114 -16.69 1.53 -1.15
C GLY A 114 -15.55 0.55 -0.91
N VAL A 115 -15.58 -0.16 0.22
CA VAL A 115 -14.55 -1.10 0.66
C VAL A 115 -14.81 -2.53 0.16
N LEU A 116 -16.08 -2.92 0.01
CA LEU A 116 -16.49 -4.30 -0.29
C LEU A 116 -16.12 -4.73 -1.72
N TRP A 117 -16.52 -3.97 -2.74
CA TRP A 117 -16.36 -4.41 -4.14
C TRP A 117 -14.88 -4.53 -4.54
N CYS A 118 -14.02 -3.70 -3.96
CA CYS A 118 -12.58 -3.70 -4.23
C CYS A 118 -11.78 -4.57 -3.23
N LEU A 119 -12.45 -5.18 -2.25
CA LEU A 119 -11.84 -5.92 -1.14
C LEU A 119 -10.66 -5.16 -0.51
N TYR A 120 -10.80 -3.84 -0.38
CA TYR A 120 -9.72 -2.94 0.03
C TYR A 120 -8.92 -3.42 1.26
N PRO A 121 -9.55 -3.86 2.37
CA PRO A 121 -8.81 -4.20 3.58
C PRO A 121 -8.06 -5.51 3.44
N VAL A 122 -8.55 -6.42 2.58
CA VAL A 122 -7.85 -7.66 2.24
C VAL A 122 -6.63 -7.34 1.38
N CYS A 123 -6.79 -6.52 0.34
CA CYS A 123 -5.70 -6.06 -0.51
C CYS A 123 -4.61 -5.35 0.28
N LEU A 124 -4.99 -4.42 1.16
CA LEU A 124 -4.09 -3.68 2.03
C LEU A 124 -3.36 -4.61 3.01
N SER A 125 -4.07 -5.56 3.61
CA SER A 125 -3.46 -6.52 4.55
C SER A 125 -2.49 -7.47 3.85
N LEU A 126 -2.82 -7.96 2.64
CA LEU A 126 -1.91 -8.78 1.84
C LEU A 126 -0.63 -8.01 1.49
N MET A 127 -0.77 -6.76 1.06
CA MET A 127 0.34 -5.87 0.74
C MET A 127 1.23 -5.63 1.98
N LEU A 128 0.65 -5.27 3.12
CA LEU A 128 1.39 -4.97 4.36
C LEU A 128 2.06 -6.23 4.93
N GLY A 129 1.38 -7.37 4.87
CA GLY A 129 1.92 -8.67 5.26
C GLY A 129 3.11 -9.07 4.38
N ALA A 130 2.98 -8.88 3.06
CA ALA A 130 4.08 -9.10 2.12
C ALA A 130 5.28 -8.18 2.43
N CYS A 131 5.04 -6.89 2.70
CA CYS A 131 6.09 -5.94 3.08
C CYS A 131 6.80 -6.36 4.39
N ALA A 132 6.06 -6.78 5.41
CA ALA A 132 6.63 -7.26 6.66
C ALA A 132 7.52 -8.50 6.45
N LEU A 133 7.06 -9.45 5.62
CA LEU A 133 7.81 -10.65 5.25
C LEU A 133 9.07 -10.32 4.45
N THR A 134 9.01 -9.34 3.54
CA THR A 134 10.15 -8.97 2.70
C THR A 134 11.24 -8.30 3.50
N ILE A 135 10.90 -7.35 4.38
CA ILE A 135 11.83 -6.74 5.34
C ILE A 135 12.50 -7.84 6.18
N LYS A 136 11.73 -8.77 6.75
CA LYS A 136 12.27 -9.89 7.53
C LYS A 136 13.20 -10.78 6.69
N SER A 137 12.81 -11.11 5.47
CA SER A 137 13.59 -11.99 4.58
C SER A 137 14.92 -11.38 4.14
N VAL A 138 14.96 -10.06 3.88
CA VAL A 138 16.18 -9.32 3.50
C VAL A 138 17.18 -9.34 4.65
N ARG A 139 16.70 -9.17 5.89
CA ARG A 139 17.53 -9.17 7.10
C ARG A 139 18.11 -10.54 7.44
N VAL A 140 17.29 -11.60 7.40
CA VAL A 140 17.76 -12.97 7.67
C VAL A 140 18.84 -13.38 6.68
N ARG A 141 18.72 -12.94 5.42
CA ARG A 141 19.72 -13.23 4.38
C ARG A 141 21.02 -12.44 4.55
N ALA A 142 20.96 -11.23 5.09
CA ALA A 142 22.16 -10.45 5.38
C ALA A 142 23.05 -11.08 6.46
N GLY A 143 22.49 -11.92 7.34
CA GLY A 143 23.24 -12.61 8.40
C GLY A 143 23.74 -14.01 8.05
N LYS A 144 23.57 -14.47 6.80
CA LYS A 144 24.07 -15.78 6.34
C LYS A 144 25.08 -15.56 5.22
N ASP A 145 26.33 -15.99 5.43
CA ASP A 145 27.43 -16.05 4.45
C ASP A 145 27.14 -16.93 3.23
N THR A 146 25.92 -17.47 3.09
CA THR A 146 25.47 -18.17 1.90
C THR A 146 25.33 -17.20 0.73
N ARG A 147 26.46 -16.98 0.06
CA ARG A 147 26.60 -16.66 -1.35
C ARG A 147 25.69 -17.60 -2.16
N MET A 148 24.45 -17.21 -2.41
CA MET A 148 23.74 -17.70 -3.60
C MET A 148 23.89 -16.64 -4.69
N PRO A 149 24.39 -17.00 -5.88
CA PRO A 149 24.68 -16.08 -6.97
C PRO A 149 23.37 -15.72 -7.66
N LEU A 150 22.60 -14.80 -7.08
CA LEU A 150 21.56 -14.10 -7.84
C LEU A 150 22.28 -13.10 -8.75
N ALA A 151 22.63 -13.58 -9.95
CA ALA A 151 23.14 -12.84 -11.11
C ALA A 151 23.55 -11.40 -10.78
N ARG A 152 24.82 -11.25 -10.35
CA ARG A 152 25.42 -9.98 -9.94
C ARG A 152 25.31 -8.88 -11.02
N VAL A 153 24.98 -9.27 -12.25
CA VAL A 153 24.91 -8.42 -13.44
C VAL A 153 23.49 -7.90 -13.78
N HIS A 154 22.38 -8.56 -13.35
CA HIS A 154 21.01 -8.22 -13.81
C HIS A 154 19.93 -8.11 -12.71
N ARG A 155 20.32 -7.96 -11.44
CA ARG A 155 19.36 -7.92 -10.29
C ARG A 155 18.30 -6.82 -10.42
N HIS A 156 18.64 -5.69 -11.02
CA HIS A 156 17.71 -4.59 -11.29
C HIS A 156 16.71 -4.94 -12.39
N ALA A 157 17.18 -5.58 -13.47
CA ALA A 157 16.38 -6.02 -14.61
C ALA A 157 15.36 -7.10 -14.20
N PHE A 158 15.75 -8.05 -13.34
CA PHE A 158 14.85 -9.12 -12.88
C PHE A 158 13.73 -8.61 -11.98
N GLY A 159 14.01 -7.65 -11.10
CA GLY A 159 12.95 -7.06 -10.28
C GLY A 159 12.00 -6.19 -11.12
N THR A 160 12.49 -5.49 -12.15
CA THR A 160 11.62 -4.76 -13.09
C THR A 160 10.75 -5.68 -13.95
N THR A 161 11.24 -6.87 -14.35
CA THR A 161 10.43 -7.82 -15.13
C THR A 161 9.27 -8.42 -14.34
N VAL A 162 9.33 -8.41 -13.00
CA VAL A 162 8.22 -8.85 -12.14
C VAL A 162 7.34 -7.66 -11.72
N ALA A 163 7.96 -6.52 -11.38
CA ALA A 163 7.24 -5.36 -10.88
C ALA A 163 6.31 -4.72 -11.94
N LEU A 164 6.77 -4.60 -13.19
CA LEU A 164 5.95 -3.98 -14.24
C LEU A 164 4.67 -4.80 -14.53
N PRO A 165 4.73 -6.12 -14.81
CA PRO A 165 3.51 -6.90 -15.00
C PRO A 165 2.62 -6.93 -13.75
N ALA A 166 3.20 -6.98 -12.54
CA ALA A 166 2.42 -6.96 -11.31
C ALA A 166 1.63 -5.65 -11.14
N SER A 167 2.24 -4.50 -11.41
CA SER A 167 1.53 -3.21 -11.39
C SER A 167 0.43 -3.12 -12.44
N VAL A 168 0.67 -3.59 -13.67
CA VAL A 168 -0.36 -3.63 -14.71
C VAL A 168 -1.50 -4.57 -14.32
N ALA A 169 -1.19 -5.75 -13.79
CA ALA A 169 -2.18 -6.70 -13.30
C ALA A 169 -3.02 -6.10 -12.16
N ALA A 170 -2.40 -5.42 -11.19
CA ALA A 170 -3.11 -4.75 -10.10
C ALA A 170 -4.12 -3.71 -10.65
N GLY A 171 -3.69 -2.88 -11.61
CA GLY A 171 -4.55 -1.90 -12.27
C GLY A 171 -5.71 -2.53 -13.03
N VAL A 172 -5.41 -3.46 -13.95
CA VAL A 172 -6.40 -4.11 -14.83
C VAL A 172 -7.41 -4.91 -14.02
N LEU A 173 -6.96 -5.68 -13.03
CA LEU A 173 -7.86 -6.50 -12.21
C LEU A 173 -8.78 -5.64 -11.34
N MET A 174 -8.28 -4.52 -10.80
CA MET A 174 -9.11 -3.61 -10.01
C MET A 174 -10.15 -2.89 -10.87
N VAL A 175 -9.77 -2.42 -12.07
CA VAL A 175 -10.72 -1.83 -13.03
C VAL A 175 -11.74 -2.86 -13.51
N ALA A 176 -11.33 -4.11 -13.72
CA ALA A 176 -12.24 -5.17 -14.12
C ALA A 176 -13.27 -5.49 -13.02
N ALA A 177 -12.83 -5.52 -11.76
CA ALA A 177 -13.69 -5.70 -10.58
C ALA A 177 -14.60 -4.50 -10.29
N ALA A 178 -14.30 -3.33 -10.86
CA ALA A 178 -15.04 -2.11 -10.60
C ALA A 178 -16.47 -2.16 -11.17
N PRO A 179 -17.44 -1.63 -10.42
CA PRO A 179 -18.79 -1.38 -10.89
C PRO A 179 -18.81 -0.44 -12.11
N SER A 180 -19.70 -0.71 -13.06
CA SER A 180 -19.87 0.13 -14.26
C SER A 180 -21.09 1.04 -14.22
N ASP A 181 -22.04 0.78 -13.33
CA ASP A 181 -23.29 1.51 -13.25
C ASP A 181 -23.33 2.38 -11.98
N SER A 182 -23.81 3.60 -12.14
CA SER A 182 -23.94 4.60 -11.07
C SER A 182 -25.36 5.20 -11.00
N THR A 183 -26.32 4.62 -11.73
CA THR A 183 -27.72 5.08 -11.78
C THR A 183 -28.34 5.27 -10.40
N ASN A 184 -28.16 4.30 -9.50
CA ASN A 184 -28.81 4.30 -8.19
C ASN A 184 -28.08 5.15 -7.14
N VAL A 185 -26.92 5.70 -7.47
CA VAL A 185 -26.09 6.49 -6.53
C VAL A 185 -26.77 7.78 -6.11
N ALA A 186 -27.52 8.40 -7.04
CA ALA A 186 -28.26 9.63 -6.75
C ALA A 186 -29.35 9.44 -5.69
N ALA A 187 -29.86 8.22 -5.53
CA ALA A 187 -30.93 7.89 -4.58
C ALA A 187 -30.43 7.28 -3.27
N MET A 188 -29.36 6.48 -3.32
CA MET A 188 -28.91 5.65 -2.19
C MET A 188 -27.46 5.91 -1.74
N GLY A 189 -26.78 6.90 -2.32
CA GLY A 189 -25.36 7.12 -2.04
C GLY A 189 -24.46 6.04 -2.67
N LEU A 190 -23.27 5.84 -2.11
CA LEU A 190 -22.28 4.93 -2.68
C LEU A 190 -22.75 3.46 -2.61
N GLU A 191 -23.66 3.13 -1.70
CA GLU A 191 -24.33 1.83 -1.65
C GLU A 191 -25.06 1.49 -2.95
N GLY A 192 -25.63 2.48 -3.64
CA GLY A 192 -26.34 2.28 -4.90
C GLY A 192 -25.46 1.72 -6.03
N VAL A 193 -24.13 1.81 -5.91
CA VAL A 193 -23.19 1.18 -6.84
C VAL A 193 -23.23 -0.36 -6.74
N LEU A 194 -23.61 -0.92 -5.58
CA LEU A 194 -23.73 -2.36 -5.39
C LEU A 194 -25.06 -2.91 -5.92
N GLU A 195 -26.09 -2.07 -6.07
CA GLU A 195 -27.39 -2.53 -6.51
C GLU A 195 -27.34 -2.90 -8.01
N GLY A 196 -27.43 -4.20 -8.30
CA GLY A 196 -27.30 -4.75 -9.65
C GLY A 196 -25.86 -5.04 -10.10
N HIS A 197 -24.84 -4.74 -9.27
CA HIS A 197 -23.45 -5.11 -9.55
C HIS A 197 -23.16 -6.53 -9.08
N THR A 198 -22.60 -7.35 -9.96
CA THR A 198 -22.11 -8.68 -9.61
C THR A 198 -20.71 -8.57 -9.02
N LEU A 199 -20.59 -8.87 -7.72
CA LEU A 199 -19.29 -8.85 -7.05
C LEU A 199 -18.33 -9.86 -7.71
N MET A 200 -17.12 -9.39 -8.02
CA MET A 200 -16.05 -10.20 -8.60
C MET A 200 -14.87 -10.33 -7.61
N PRO A 201 -15.07 -10.98 -6.45
CA PRO A 201 -14.08 -11.00 -5.37
C PRO A 201 -12.76 -11.64 -5.79
N LEU A 202 -12.78 -12.59 -6.73
CA LEU A 202 -11.56 -13.22 -7.26
C LEU A 202 -10.66 -12.23 -8.01
N LEU A 203 -11.24 -11.26 -8.73
CA LEU A 203 -10.46 -10.23 -9.43
C LEU A 203 -9.85 -9.24 -8.44
N ALA A 204 -10.63 -8.79 -7.46
CA ALA A 204 -10.15 -7.92 -6.39
C ALA A 204 -9.04 -8.61 -5.55
N LEU A 205 -9.20 -9.89 -5.20
CA LEU A 205 -8.14 -10.70 -4.57
C LEU A 205 -6.91 -10.83 -5.46
N GLY A 206 -7.09 -11.04 -6.76
CA GLY A 206 -6.00 -11.05 -7.73
C GLY A 206 -5.23 -9.74 -7.76
N ALA A 207 -5.91 -8.59 -7.68
CA ALA A 207 -5.27 -7.29 -7.55
C ALA A 207 -4.48 -7.16 -6.23
N GLY A 208 -5.05 -7.61 -5.11
CA GLY A 208 -4.36 -7.66 -3.81
C GLY A 208 -3.09 -8.52 -3.83
N LEU A 209 -3.15 -9.68 -4.48
CA LEU A 209 -1.97 -10.53 -4.69
C LEU A 209 -0.93 -9.86 -5.58
N ALA A 210 -1.34 -9.09 -6.60
CA ALA A 210 -0.44 -8.33 -7.45
C ALA A 210 0.28 -7.20 -6.67
N PHE A 211 -0.42 -6.50 -5.77
CA PHE A 211 0.21 -5.55 -4.84
C PHE A 211 1.19 -6.23 -3.86
N ALA A 212 0.82 -7.41 -3.34
CA ALA A 212 1.74 -8.20 -2.51
C ALA A 212 2.99 -8.64 -3.30
N LEU A 213 2.84 -9.04 -4.56
CA LEU A 213 3.96 -9.38 -5.43
C LEU A 213 4.87 -8.18 -5.72
N LEU A 214 4.33 -6.95 -5.84
CA LEU A 214 5.12 -5.73 -5.94
C LEU A 214 6.03 -5.55 -4.71
N GLU A 215 5.49 -5.67 -3.50
CA GLU A 215 6.28 -5.61 -2.26
C GLU A 215 7.34 -6.71 -2.19
N VAL A 216 7.01 -7.92 -2.64
CA VAL A 216 7.98 -9.02 -2.74
C VAL A 216 9.08 -8.70 -3.75
N SER A 217 8.73 -8.05 -4.86
CA SER A 217 9.68 -7.69 -5.90
C SER A 217 10.73 -6.66 -5.45
N ALA A 218 10.40 -5.83 -4.45
CA ALA A 218 11.33 -4.86 -3.84
C ALA A 218 12.58 -5.53 -3.26
N ARG A 219 12.50 -6.82 -2.90
CA ARG A 219 13.66 -7.60 -2.47
C ARG A 219 14.74 -7.70 -3.56
N TRP A 220 14.34 -7.74 -4.83
CA TRP A 220 15.26 -7.81 -5.97
C TRP A 220 15.56 -6.42 -6.53
N SER A 221 14.55 -5.62 -6.86
CA SER A 221 14.70 -4.27 -7.41
C SER A 221 13.73 -3.27 -6.77
N ILE A 222 14.28 -2.42 -5.91
CA ILE A 222 13.53 -1.33 -5.27
C ILE A 222 13.19 -0.29 -6.32
N THR A 223 14.14 0.09 -7.17
CA THR A 223 13.92 1.03 -8.28
C THR A 223 12.80 0.56 -9.20
N GLY A 224 12.77 -0.74 -9.55
CA GLY A 224 11.71 -1.30 -10.37
C GLY A 224 10.34 -1.25 -9.69
N THR A 225 10.29 -1.57 -8.40
CA THR A 225 9.04 -1.52 -7.62
C THR A 225 8.52 -0.09 -7.49
N GLN A 226 9.40 0.86 -7.19
CA GLN A 226 9.06 2.28 -7.06
C GLN A 226 8.61 2.86 -8.40
N ILE A 227 9.37 2.65 -9.49
CA ILE A 227 8.97 3.13 -10.82
C ILE A 227 7.62 2.53 -11.20
N ALA A 228 7.46 1.21 -11.14
CA ALA A 228 6.20 0.55 -11.51
C ALA A 228 5.01 1.09 -10.69
N THR A 229 5.18 1.23 -9.37
CA THR A 229 4.12 1.73 -8.50
C THR A 229 3.76 3.19 -8.80
N TRP A 230 4.75 4.07 -8.88
CA TRP A 230 4.49 5.50 -9.10
C TRP A 230 4.01 5.80 -10.52
N THR A 231 4.59 5.18 -11.55
CA THR A 231 4.25 5.53 -12.95
C THR A 231 3.01 4.83 -13.48
N ILE A 232 2.74 3.58 -13.06
CA ILE A 232 1.62 2.78 -13.59
C ILE A 232 0.39 2.88 -12.70
N LEU A 233 0.57 2.98 -11.37
CA LEU A 233 -0.55 3.01 -10.43
C LEU A 233 -0.84 4.44 -9.98
N VAL A 234 0.10 5.08 -9.28
CA VAL A 234 -0.18 6.34 -8.57
C VAL A 234 -0.37 7.51 -9.53
N LEU A 235 0.58 7.78 -10.43
CA LEU A 235 0.52 8.96 -11.29
C LEU A 235 -0.75 8.97 -12.18
N PRO A 236 -1.18 7.85 -12.80
CA PRO A 236 -2.44 7.81 -13.52
C PRO A 236 -3.66 8.05 -12.63
N SER A 237 -3.74 7.38 -11.47
CA SER A 237 -4.95 7.34 -10.63
C SER A 237 -5.09 8.49 -9.63
N TYR A 238 -3.98 9.07 -9.18
CA TYR A 238 -3.92 10.13 -8.20
C TYR A 238 -3.71 11.52 -8.82
N VAL A 239 -3.07 11.59 -10.00
CA VAL A 239 -2.73 12.87 -10.65
C VAL A 239 -3.45 13.04 -12.00
N ILE A 240 -3.17 12.18 -12.98
CA ILE A 240 -3.66 12.39 -14.36
C ILE A 240 -5.18 12.37 -14.41
N LEU A 241 -5.83 11.30 -13.91
CA LEU A 241 -7.28 11.17 -13.98
C LEU A 241 -8.02 12.27 -13.20
N PRO A 242 -7.64 12.60 -11.94
CA PRO A 242 -8.24 13.72 -11.22
C PRO A 242 -8.04 15.08 -11.90
N VAL A 243 -6.83 15.39 -12.38
CA VAL A 243 -6.55 16.66 -13.09
C VAL A 243 -7.31 16.71 -14.41
N TRP A 244 -7.35 15.63 -15.16
CA TRP A 244 -8.11 15.55 -16.41
C TRP A 244 -9.60 15.76 -16.18
N ALA A 245 -10.19 15.09 -15.18
CA ALA A 245 -11.58 15.29 -14.78
C ALA A 245 -11.86 16.75 -14.40
N SER A 246 -10.94 17.39 -13.67
CA SER A 246 -11.05 18.81 -13.31
C SER A 246 -10.95 19.75 -14.51
N LEU A 247 -10.10 19.45 -15.49
CA LEU A 247 -9.89 20.31 -16.68
C LEU A 247 -11.02 20.17 -17.71
N THR A 248 -11.55 18.96 -17.87
CA THR A 248 -12.57 18.66 -18.89
C THR A 248 -13.99 18.73 -18.37
N GLY A 249 -14.17 18.84 -17.04
CA GLY A 249 -15.48 18.69 -16.41
C GLY A 249 -16.06 17.29 -16.56
N ASN A 250 -15.23 16.30 -16.93
CA ASN A 250 -15.67 14.92 -17.12
C ASN A 250 -15.94 14.29 -15.74
N VAL A 251 -17.20 13.93 -15.50
CA VAL A 251 -17.69 13.40 -14.24
C VAL A 251 -18.38 12.07 -14.48
N ILE A 252 -18.54 11.26 -13.43
CA ILE A 252 -19.36 10.05 -13.54
C ILE A 252 -20.81 10.50 -13.82
N VAL A 253 -21.31 10.09 -14.99
CA VAL A 253 -22.70 10.34 -15.39
C VAL A 253 -23.53 9.11 -15.01
N PRO A 254 -24.76 9.29 -14.49
CA PRO A 254 -25.67 8.17 -14.22
C PRO A 254 -25.83 7.28 -15.46
N GLY A 255 -25.57 5.99 -15.31
CA GLY A 255 -25.66 5.00 -16.39
C GLY A 255 -24.47 4.02 -16.43
N PRO A 256 -24.61 2.93 -17.20
CA PRO A 256 -23.53 1.97 -17.41
C PRO A 256 -22.47 2.59 -18.33
N SER A 257 -21.24 2.74 -17.84
CA SER A 257 -20.12 3.19 -18.68
C SER A 257 -18.79 2.56 -18.29
N ILE A 258 -17.92 2.36 -19.28
CA ILE A 258 -16.53 1.91 -19.04
C ILE A 258 -15.74 2.99 -18.30
N MET A 259 -16.03 4.26 -18.55
CA MET A 259 -15.37 5.38 -17.85
C MET A 259 -15.71 5.40 -16.35
N THR A 260 -16.92 4.98 -15.98
CA THR A 260 -17.34 4.80 -14.58
C THR A 260 -16.44 3.79 -13.88
N LYS A 261 -16.07 2.68 -14.54
CA LYS A 261 -15.14 1.69 -13.98
C LYS A 261 -13.77 2.29 -13.65
N PHE A 262 -13.20 3.06 -14.59
CA PHE A 262 -11.91 3.72 -14.38
C PHE A 262 -11.98 4.76 -13.26
N ALA A 263 -13.05 5.56 -13.23
CA ALA A 263 -13.24 6.58 -12.22
C ALA A 263 -13.43 5.96 -10.81
N LEU A 264 -14.24 4.91 -10.66
CA LEU A 264 -14.43 4.21 -9.37
C LEU A 264 -13.21 3.40 -8.93
N ALA A 265 -12.42 2.86 -9.87
CA ALA A 265 -11.15 2.19 -9.58
C ALA A 265 -10.00 3.15 -9.25
N SER A 266 -10.11 4.43 -9.61
CA SER A 266 -9.03 5.40 -9.42
C SER A 266 -8.67 5.60 -7.93
N PRO A 267 -9.62 5.86 -7.01
CA PRO A 267 -9.29 6.03 -5.59
C PRO A 267 -8.64 4.81 -4.92
N PRO A 268 -9.14 3.56 -5.07
CA PRO A 268 -8.50 2.41 -4.43
C PRO A 268 -7.13 2.10 -5.04
N LEU A 269 -6.94 2.31 -6.34
CA LEU A 269 -5.63 2.20 -6.98
C LEU A 269 -4.65 3.26 -6.49
N ALA A 270 -5.10 4.49 -6.28
CA ALA A 270 -4.30 5.57 -5.73
C ALA A 270 -3.89 5.27 -4.28
N ALA A 271 -4.85 4.87 -3.44
CA ALA A 271 -4.62 4.55 -2.03
C ALA A 271 -3.66 3.36 -1.86
N LEU A 272 -3.93 2.22 -2.52
CA LEU A 272 -3.10 1.03 -2.44
C LEU A 272 -1.74 1.23 -3.13
N GLY A 273 -1.71 1.95 -4.25
CA GLY A 273 -0.48 2.31 -4.96
C GLY A 273 0.43 3.18 -4.09
N MET A 274 -0.08 4.26 -3.50
CA MET A 274 0.70 5.12 -2.60
C MET A 274 1.17 4.34 -1.37
N ALA A 275 0.30 3.53 -0.76
CA ALA A 275 0.68 2.69 0.37
C ALA A 275 1.82 1.71 0.02
N THR A 276 1.78 1.10 -1.16
CA THR A 276 2.84 0.19 -1.68
C THR A 276 4.15 0.95 -1.93
N GLY A 277 4.07 2.12 -2.57
CA GLY A 277 5.24 2.97 -2.82
C GLY A 277 5.91 3.41 -1.51
N CYS A 278 5.11 3.79 -0.52
CA CYS A 278 5.58 4.24 0.78
C CYS A 278 6.10 3.09 1.66
N ALA A 279 5.40 1.96 1.72
CA ALA A 279 5.79 0.81 2.54
C ALA A 279 7.09 0.16 2.04
N SER A 280 7.26 0.03 0.72
CA SER A 280 8.48 -0.54 0.14
C SER A 280 9.76 0.27 0.40
N MET A 281 9.67 1.53 0.84
CA MET A 281 10.83 2.29 1.34
C MET A 281 11.46 1.67 2.60
N GLY A 282 10.67 0.99 3.44
CA GLY A 282 11.20 0.25 4.58
C GLY A 282 12.13 -0.90 4.15
N VAL A 283 11.85 -1.53 3.01
CA VAL A 283 12.70 -2.58 2.42
C VAL A 283 14.05 -2.00 1.97
N LEU A 284 14.05 -0.79 1.39
CA LEU A 284 15.28 -0.08 1.00
C LEU A 284 16.19 0.18 2.19
N TRP A 285 15.64 0.77 3.24
CA TRP A 285 16.42 1.14 4.41
C TRP A 285 16.94 -0.07 5.18
N ALA A 286 16.11 -1.12 5.33
CA ALA A 286 16.56 -2.40 5.88
C ALA A 286 17.73 -2.99 5.08
N ARG A 287 17.73 -2.85 3.75
CA ARG A 287 18.81 -3.33 2.88
C ARG A 287 20.09 -2.49 3.01
N VAL A 288 19.98 -1.16 2.98
CA VAL A 288 21.13 -0.25 3.13
C VAL A 288 21.84 -0.50 4.47
N ARG A 289 21.08 -0.64 5.56
CA ARG A 289 21.63 -0.92 6.88
C ARG A 289 22.28 -2.30 6.97
N ALA A 290 21.65 -3.32 6.37
CA ALA A 290 22.20 -4.66 6.31
C ALA A 290 23.57 -4.72 5.61
N LEU A 291 23.72 -3.97 4.51
CA LEU A 291 25.01 -3.85 3.80
C LEU A 291 26.05 -3.14 4.65
N LYS A 292 25.70 -2.01 5.27
CA LYS A 292 26.63 -1.29 6.18
C LYS A 292 27.14 -2.15 7.34
N ASN A 293 26.28 -3.00 7.91
CA ASN A 293 26.68 -3.91 8.97
C ASN A 293 27.63 -5.02 8.47
N LEU A 294 27.44 -5.50 7.24
CA LEU A 294 28.33 -6.47 6.60
C LEU A 294 29.70 -5.86 6.33
N ASP A 295 29.75 -4.65 5.77
CA ASP A 295 31.00 -3.93 5.51
C ASP A 295 31.77 -3.70 6.83
N ALA A 296 31.09 -3.22 7.87
CA ALA A 296 31.70 -3.04 9.20
C ALA A 296 32.21 -4.35 9.83
N SER A 297 31.52 -5.48 9.60
CA SER A 297 32.00 -6.79 10.08
C SER A 297 33.22 -7.29 9.29
N HIS A 298 33.27 -7.00 7.98
CA HIS A 298 34.42 -7.32 7.14
C HIS A 298 35.64 -6.50 7.53
N ASP A 299 35.48 -5.19 7.77
CA ASP A 299 36.55 -4.30 8.24
C ASP A 299 37.06 -4.70 9.63
N ALA A 300 36.18 -5.14 10.52
CA ALA A 300 36.58 -5.68 11.83
C ALA A 300 37.41 -6.96 11.68
N SER A 301 37.01 -7.88 10.80
CA SER A 301 37.76 -9.13 10.55
C SER A 301 39.07 -8.92 9.80
N ALA A 302 39.19 -7.86 8.98
CA ALA A 302 40.41 -7.53 8.25
C ALA A 302 41.47 -6.86 9.16
N ASN A 303 41.04 -6.15 10.21
CA ASN A 303 41.92 -5.57 11.22
C ASN A 303 42.42 -6.60 12.26
N GLU A 304 41.86 -7.80 12.29
CA GLU A 304 42.40 -8.98 12.99
C GLU A 304 43.35 -9.74 12.03
N GLY A 305 44.48 -9.10 11.67
CA GLY A 305 45.55 -9.76 10.92
C GLY A 305 46.13 -10.98 11.67
N PRO A 306 46.81 -11.92 10.96
CA PRO A 306 47.28 -13.16 11.57
C PRO A 306 48.17 -12.83 12.76
N ALA A 307 47.87 -13.42 13.91
CA ALA A 307 48.80 -13.39 15.04
C ALA A 307 50.10 -14.03 14.57
N GLU A 308 51.13 -13.22 14.33
CA GLU A 308 52.49 -13.69 14.11
C GLU A 308 52.89 -14.49 15.36
N GLY A 309 53.05 -15.79 15.18
CA GLY A 309 53.60 -16.74 16.14
C GLY A 309 54.62 -17.62 15.44
#